data_AF-A0A8H6CXI7-F1
#
_entry.id   AF-A0A8H6CXI7-F1
#
_cell.length_a   1.000
_cell.length_b   1.000
_cell.length_c   1.000
_cell.angle_alpha   90.00
_cell.angle_beta   90.00
_cell.angle_gamma   90.00
#
_symmetry.space_group_name_H-M   'P 1'
#
loop_
_entity.id
_entity.type
_entity.pdbx_description
1 polymer ?
#
loop_
_entity_poly.entity_id
_entity_poly.type
_entity_poly.pdbx_seq_one_letter_code
_entity_poly.pdbx_strand_id
1 'polypeptide(L)'
;MLLLHQVGSLKTGEVVRYTITYIPSQDRILPSPEKLFLRVRNTSAIALRAAFVHGPYTLSAAAYPAAFNPNEKFEYPERYGVPEFEPMVKAGGSWECELVVPVTIRQTAGLGSHGGFGKAPEHDHESASWIVEVSSQILFSTSAAVGFEVVLARDKKSLSLSSSSPVVGGQSQVPQPGKISDYQQGVEAKEGHHSAQPRGVFSRAIQLKVEDTAALWNTPRLPGWDDKGEGRAEKRSGADQHVESVVKTGDPETKGDESKPEKPRKKQKKVHMVVLTHGLHSNLGADMLFMKESIDAAVKQAKIDAKARRARERAARKKSGNGLVESDSHDTKDMDRVEGEDDDDDD
;
A
#
# COMPACT_ATOMS: atom_id res chain seq x y z
N MET A 1 23.90 13.62 6.99
CA MET A 1 23.79 12.47 6.08
C MET A 1 22.44 12.48 5.38
N LEU A 2 22.46 12.43 4.05
CA LEU A 2 21.30 12.17 3.20
C LEU A 2 20.91 10.69 3.31
N LEU A 3 19.62 10.40 3.51
CA LEU A 3 19.11 9.04 3.71
C LEU A 3 18.23 8.57 2.55
N LEU A 4 17.42 9.45 1.98
CA LEU A 4 16.49 9.19 0.88
C LEU A 4 16.45 10.39 -0.06
N HIS A 5 16.40 10.15 -1.37
CA HIS A 5 16.04 11.13 -2.40
C HIS A 5 15.20 10.46 -3.48
N GLN A 6 13.93 10.87 -3.57
CA GLN A 6 13.00 10.44 -4.60
C GLN A 6 12.60 11.65 -5.44
N VAL A 7 12.43 11.44 -6.74
CA VAL A 7 11.90 12.43 -7.67
C VAL A 7 10.69 11.86 -8.40
N GLY A 8 9.77 12.73 -8.77
CA GLY A 8 8.57 12.33 -9.47
C GLY A 8 7.87 13.49 -10.14
N SER A 9 6.76 13.17 -10.78
CA SER A 9 5.83 14.16 -11.31
C SER A 9 4.41 13.67 -11.14
N LEU A 10 3.51 14.57 -10.77
CA LEU A 10 2.07 14.30 -10.63
C LEU A 10 1.27 15.11 -11.63
N LYS A 11 0.33 14.45 -12.28
CA LYS A 11 -0.73 15.05 -13.10
C LYS A 11 -2.00 15.24 -12.27
N THR A 12 -3.02 15.83 -12.89
CA THR A 12 -4.34 16.08 -12.31
C THR A 12 -4.90 14.85 -11.60
N GLY A 13 -5.23 15.03 -10.32
CA GLY A 13 -5.83 13.99 -9.47
C GLY A 13 -4.87 12.90 -9.01
N GLU A 14 -3.60 12.94 -9.42
CA GLU A 14 -2.61 11.95 -8.99
C GLU A 14 -2.10 12.26 -7.57
N VAL A 15 -1.92 11.17 -6.83
CA VAL A 15 -1.32 11.09 -5.50
C VAL A 15 -0.26 9.99 -5.49
N VAL A 16 0.81 10.23 -4.75
CA VAL A 16 1.81 9.22 -4.42
C VAL A 16 2.00 9.16 -2.91
N ARG A 17 2.16 7.94 -2.39
CA ARG A 17 2.39 7.66 -0.99
C ARG A 17 3.74 6.99 -0.81
N TYR A 18 4.58 7.57 0.04
CA TYR A 18 5.83 6.99 0.50
C TYR A 18 5.64 6.49 1.93
N THR A 19 5.76 5.19 2.15
CA THR A 19 5.93 4.65 3.51
C THR A 19 7.41 4.53 3.78
N ILE A 20 7.90 5.37 4.69
CA ILE A 20 9.31 5.44 5.09
C ILE A 20 9.44 4.77 6.44
N THR A 21 10.25 3.72 6.53
CA THR A 21 10.54 3.01 7.78
C THR A 21 12.01 3.19 8.16
N TYR A 22 12.26 3.70 9.36
CA TYR A 22 13.59 3.84 9.95
C TYR A 22 13.86 2.71 10.94
N ILE A 23 14.99 2.03 10.77
CA ILE A 23 15.44 0.91 11.59
C ILE A 23 16.77 1.30 12.26
N PRO A 24 16.75 1.78 13.52
CA PRO A 24 17.94 2.22 14.24
C PRO A 24 19.08 1.19 14.28
N SER A 25 18.76 -0.09 14.44
CA SER A 25 19.76 -1.18 14.53
C SER A 25 20.59 -1.36 13.26
N GLN A 26 20.10 -0.87 12.12
CA GLN A 26 20.79 -0.89 10.83
C GLN A 26 21.49 0.44 10.52
N ASP A 27 21.37 1.44 11.39
CA ASP A 27 22.09 2.70 11.27
C ASP A 27 23.50 2.58 11.85
N ARG A 28 24.48 2.91 11.02
CA ARG A 28 25.91 2.82 11.35
C ARG A 28 26.42 4.06 12.09
N ILE A 29 25.66 5.15 12.10
CA ILE A 29 26.06 6.39 12.74
C ILE A 29 25.45 6.42 14.13
N LEU A 30 26.26 6.59 15.16
CA LEU A 30 25.82 6.67 16.55
C LEU A 30 26.05 8.08 17.13
N PRO A 31 25.19 8.54 18.05
CA PRO A 31 23.94 7.91 18.48
C PRO A 31 22.84 7.94 17.40
N SER A 32 21.75 7.19 17.60
CA SER A 32 20.56 7.35 16.76
C SER A 32 19.98 8.75 16.88
N PRO A 33 19.46 9.32 15.78
CA PRO A 33 18.95 10.68 15.78
C PRO A 33 17.64 10.73 16.55
N GLU A 34 17.36 11.87 17.17
CA GLU A 34 16.06 12.08 17.82
C GLU A 34 14.94 12.34 16.82
N LYS A 35 15.31 12.92 15.68
CA LYS A 35 14.43 13.33 14.59
C LYS A 35 15.12 13.11 13.27
N LEU A 36 14.34 12.74 12.26
CA LEU A 36 14.76 12.83 10.85
C LEU A 36 14.13 14.08 10.24
N PHE A 37 14.78 14.63 9.23
CA PHE A 37 14.32 15.84 8.55
C PHE A 37 13.82 15.46 7.17
N LEU A 38 12.57 15.83 6.88
CA LEU A 38 11.93 15.60 5.59
C LEU A 38 11.82 16.92 4.84
N ARG A 39 12.03 16.90 3.53
CA ARG A 39 11.66 17.99 2.63
C ARG A 39 10.87 17.47 1.44
N VAL A 40 9.77 18.14 1.12
CA VAL A 40 9.08 18.01 -0.15
C VAL A 40 9.25 19.32 -0.92
N ARG A 41 9.81 19.25 -2.13
CA ARG A 41 10.02 20.43 -2.97
C ARG A 41 9.30 20.28 -4.29
N ASN A 42 8.60 21.33 -4.69
CA ASN A 42 8.06 21.46 -6.02
C ASN A 42 9.19 21.95 -6.95
N THR A 43 9.55 21.14 -7.93
CA THR A 43 10.68 21.41 -8.85
C THR A 43 10.26 22.18 -10.10
N SER A 44 8.97 22.54 -10.20
CA SER A 44 8.45 23.33 -11.32
C SER A 44 9.08 24.73 -11.35
N ALA A 45 9.23 25.31 -12.54
CA ALA A 45 9.87 26.61 -12.69
C ALA A 45 9.12 27.70 -11.90
N ILE A 46 9.86 28.55 -11.18
CA ILE A 46 9.27 29.60 -10.33
C ILE A 46 8.41 30.60 -11.13
N ALA A 47 8.70 30.78 -12.42
CA ALA A 47 7.92 31.60 -13.35
C ALA A 47 6.46 31.12 -13.47
N LEU A 48 6.18 29.83 -13.20
CA LEU A 48 4.84 29.26 -13.24
C LEU A 48 3.95 29.70 -12.06
N ARG A 49 4.48 30.48 -11.11
CA ARG A 49 3.68 31.13 -10.05
C ARG A 49 2.84 32.30 -10.57
N ALA A 50 3.21 32.89 -11.71
CA ALA A 50 2.62 34.14 -12.21
C ALA A 50 1.30 33.96 -13.00
N ALA A 51 0.84 32.72 -13.21
CA ALA A 51 -0.48 32.47 -13.78
C ALA A 51 -1.56 32.81 -12.74
N PHE A 52 -2.39 33.81 -13.05
CA PHE A 52 -3.45 34.33 -12.18
C PHE A 52 -4.37 33.18 -11.71
N VAL A 53 -4.67 33.14 -10.40
CA VAL A 53 -5.46 32.10 -9.66
C VAL A 53 -4.67 30.87 -9.19
N HIS A 54 -3.52 31.04 -8.52
CA HIS A 54 -2.72 29.96 -7.87
C HIS A 54 -1.88 29.05 -8.78
N GLY A 55 -2.17 29.02 -10.08
CA GLY A 55 -1.45 28.22 -11.08
C GLY A 55 -1.70 26.71 -10.90
N PRO A 56 -1.79 25.92 -11.98
CA PRO A 56 -2.02 24.47 -11.85
C PRO A 56 -0.85 23.75 -11.16
N TYR A 57 0.29 24.41 -10.94
CA TYR A 57 1.52 23.79 -10.49
C TYR A 57 1.72 23.84 -8.97
N THR A 58 0.68 23.50 -8.21
CA THR A 58 0.70 23.40 -6.74
C THR A 58 0.58 21.94 -6.30
N LEU A 59 1.28 21.62 -5.20
CA LEU A 59 1.19 20.33 -4.53
C LEU A 59 0.64 20.53 -3.13
N SER A 60 -0.09 19.55 -2.63
CA SER A 60 -0.28 19.35 -1.20
C SER A 60 0.64 18.23 -0.74
N ALA A 61 1.33 18.44 0.37
CA ALA A 61 2.21 17.46 0.98
C ALA A 61 1.81 17.24 2.44
N ALA A 62 1.86 15.99 2.90
CA ALA A 62 1.60 15.62 4.29
C ALA A 62 2.59 14.57 4.75
N ALA A 63 2.88 14.56 6.05
CA ALA A 63 3.69 13.54 6.70
C ALA A 63 3.11 13.22 8.07
N TYR A 64 2.92 11.94 8.36
CA TYR A 64 2.30 11.50 9.61
C TYR A 64 2.82 10.11 10.02
N PRO A 65 2.79 9.76 11.32
CA PRO A 65 3.12 8.41 11.78
C PRO A 65 2.22 7.37 11.10
N ALA A 66 2.77 6.22 10.70
CA ALA A 66 1.98 5.19 10.01
C ALA A 66 0.87 4.57 10.87
N ALA A 67 0.99 4.67 12.20
CA ALA A 67 -0.03 4.25 13.15
C ALA A 67 -1.08 5.34 13.46
N PHE A 68 -0.99 6.52 12.84
CA PHE A 68 -1.96 7.59 13.04
C PHE A 68 -3.32 7.21 12.44
N ASN A 69 -4.38 7.30 13.24
CA ASN A 69 -5.76 7.13 12.80
C ASN A 69 -6.52 8.44 13.03
N PRO A 70 -7.04 9.11 11.98
CA PRO A 70 -7.75 10.39 12.13
C PRO A 70 -9.09 10.27 12.85
N ASN A 71 -9.64 9.06 12.99
CA ASN A 71 -10.93 8.81 13.65
C ASN A 71 -10.80 8.50 15.14
N GLU A 72 -9.57 8.46 15.66
CA GLU A 72 -9.28 8.11 17.05
C GLU A 72 -8.41 9.19 17.70
N LYS A 73 -8.49 9.27 19.03
CA LYS A 73 -7.60 10.18 19.76
C LYS A 73 -6.18 9.64 19.68
N PHE A 74 -5.26 10.43 19.12
CA PHE A 74 -3.87 10.04 19.03
C PHE A 74 -3.17 10.09 20.40
N GLU A 75 -2.77 8.93 20.90
CA GLU A 75 -2.08 8.82 22.18
C GLU A 75 -0.59 9.17 22.06
N TYR A 76 -0.07 9.85 23.07
CA TYR A 76 1.36 10.19 23.19
C TYR A 76 1.97 10.95 21.99
N PRO A 77 1.40 12.11 21.59
CA PRO A 77 1.90 12.91 20.46
C PRO A 77 3.38 13.30 20.61
N GLU A 78 3.83 13.57 21.83
CA GLU A 78 5.24 13.91 22.13
C GLU A 78 6.22 12.77 21.80
N ARG A 79 5.76 11.52 21.84
CA ARG A 79 6.61 10.34 21.63
C ARG A 79 6.72 9.93 20.17
N TYR A 80 5.64 10.08 19.42
CA TYR A 80 5.52 9.58 18.05
C TYR A 80 5.50 10.68 16.99
N GLY A 81 5.38 11.95 17.40
CA GLY A 81 5.14 13.08 16.51
C GLY A 81 3.67 13.19 16.11
N VAL A 82 3.29 14.35 15.60
CA VAL A 82 1.93 14.63 15.12
C VAL A 82 1.91 14.72 13.59
N PRO A 83 0.77 14.50 12.93
CA PRO A 83 0.61 14.81 11.52
C PRO A 83 0.94 16.27 11.21
N GLU A 84 1.75 16.48 10.18
CA GLU A 84 2.05 17.79 9.62
C GLU A 84 1.71 17.81 8.13
N PHE A 85 1.23 18.94 7.62
CA PHE A 85 0.92 19.09 6.20
C PHE A 85 1.10 20.53 5.72
N GLU A 86 1.38 20.67 4.43
CA GLU A 86 1.39 21.94 3.70
C GLU A 86 0.45 21.80 2.48
N PRO A 87 -0.71 22.49 2.48
CA PRO A 87 -1.67 22.38 1.39
C PRO A 87 -1.21 23.07 0.10
N MET A 88 -0.22 23.97 0.14
CA MET A 88 0.12 24.85 -0.98
C MET A 88 1.64 24.96 -1.21
N VAL A 89 2.29 23.86 -1.57
CA VAL A 89 3.68 23.87 -2.06
C VAL A 89 3.73 24.39 -3.51
N LYS A 90 3.87 25.72 -3.65
CA LYS A 90 3.93 26.43 -4.95
C LYS A 90 5.15 26.03 -5.78
N ALA A 91 5.10 26.25 -7.10
CA ALA A 91 6.22 26.04 -8.02
C ALA A 91 7.56 26.59 -7.49
N GLY A 92 8.62 25.78 -7.44
CA GLY A 92 9.92 26.16 -6.89
C GLY A 92 9.96 26.31 -5.36
N GLY A 93 8.83 26.14 -4.66
CA GLY A 93 8.70 26.19 -3.21
C GLY A 93 9.08 24.86 -2.56
N SER A 94 9.25 24.87 -1.24
CA SER A 94 9.57 23.68 -0.45
C SER A 94 8.88 23.73 0.89
N TRP A 95 8.51 22.56 1.38
CA TRP A 95 7.99 22.32 2.72
C TRP A 95 8.94 21.36 3.45
N GLU A 96 9.22 21.63 4.71
CA GLU A 96 10.09 20.82 5.56
C GLU A 96 9.37 20.51 6.88
N CYS A 97 9.54 19.29 7.39
CA CYS A 97 9.04 18.87 8.69
C CYS A 97 9.97 17.88 9.39
N GLU A 98 9.68 17.57 10.64
CA GLU A 98 10.50 16.70 11.48
C GLU A 98 9.77 15.39 11.79
N LEU A 99 10.42 14.26 11.49
CA LEU A 99 9.90 12.93 11.82
C LEU A 99 10.50 12.46 13.15
N VAL A 100 9.67 12.41 14.20
CA VAL A 100 10.10 12.09 15.58
C VAL A 100 10.44 10.62 15.71
N VAL A 101 11.71 10.29 15.97
CA VAL A 101 12.14 8.91 16.23
C VAL A 101 11.80 8.55 17.67
N PRO A 102 10.97 7.53 17.97
CA PRO A 102 10.60 7.19 19.34
C PRO A 102 11.82 6.79 20.19
N VAL A 103 11.91 7.30 21.42
CA VAL A 103 13.05 7.03 22.33
C VAL A 103 13.31 5.54 22.53
N THR A 104 12.25 4.72 22.58
CA THR A 104 12.35 3.28 22.83
C THR A 104 13.11 2.50 21.77
N ILE A 105 13.16 3.00 20.52
CA ILE A 105 13.91 2.32 19.46
C ILE A 105 15.33 2.87 19.32
N ARG A 106 15.62 4.08 19.82
CA ARG A 106 16.94 4.74 19.67
C ARG A 106 18.08 3.97 20.34
N GLN A 107 17.80 3.26 21.43
CA GLN A 107 18.79 2.49 22.18
C GLN A 107 19.30 1.25 21.44
N THR A 108 18.56 0.77 20.44
CA THR A 108 18.95 -0.41 19.62
C THR A 108 19.98 -0.08 18.55
N ALA A 109 20.33 1.19 18.39
CA ALA A 109 21.23 1.67 17.35
C ALA A 109 22.63 1.05 17.46
N GLY A 110 23.14 0.50 16.35
CA GLY A 110 24.49 -0.06 16.27
C GLY A 110 24.72 -1.39 17.00
N LEU A 111 23.69 -1.98 17.63
CA LEU A 111 23.81 -3.29 18.29
C LEU A 111 23.86 -4.47 17.30
N GLY A 112 23.49 -4.26 16.03
CA GLY A 112 23.41 -5.32 15.03
C GLY A 112 22.36 -6.38 15.37
N SER A 113 21.96 -7.19 14.39
CA SER A 113 20.97 -8.27 14.57
C SER A 113 21.50 -9.48 15.39
N HIS A 114 22.65 -9.36 16.06
CA HIS A 114 23.28 -10.45 16.82
C HIS A 114 23.42 -10.05 18.30
N GLY A 115 22.38 -10.32 19.09
CA GLY A 115 22.41 -10.08 20.53
C GLY A 115 21.15 -10.53 21.25
N GLY A 116 20.89 -11.83 21.30
CA GLY A 116 19.87 -12.40 22.17
C GLY A 116 19.44 -13.80 21.76
N PHE A 117 20.05 -14.83 22.37
CA PHE A 117 19.44 -16.15 22.44
C PHE A 117 18.09 -16.00 23.17
N GLY A 118 16.98 -16.22 22.44
CA GLY A 118 15.62 -16.31 23.02
C GLY A 118 14.67 -15.16 22.72
N LYS A 119 14.42 -14.80 21.45
CA LYS A 119 13.30 -13.92 21.09
C LYS A 119 12.07 -14.70 20.62
N ALA A 120 10.95 -14.41 21.29
CA ALA A 120 9.58 -14.78 20.93
C ALA A 120 9.13 -14.07 19.63
N PRO A 121 8.07 -14.55 18.95
CA PRO A 121 7.76 -14.16 17.59
C PRO A 121 6.84 -12.93 17.55
N GLU A 122 7.39 -11.72 17.68
CA GLU A 122 6.69 -10.49 17.25
C GLU A 122 7.69 -9.30 17.22
N HIS A 123 8.26 -9.02 16.05
CA HIS A 123 9.38 -8.08 15.86
C HIS A 123 8.95 -6.65 15.45
N ASP A 124 7.73 -6.22 15.79
CA ASP A 124 7.23 -4.87 15.47
C ASP A 124 7.86 -3.75 16.33
N HIS A 125 8.73 -4.08 17.29
CA HIS A 125 9.23 -3.13 18.29
C HIS A 125 10.58 -2.45 17.98
N GLU A 126 11.17 -2.60 16.79
CA GLU A 126 12.52 -2.06 16.49
C GLU A 126 12.57 -1.07 15.32
N SER A 127 11.42 -0.51 14.90
CA SER A 127 11.39 0.48 13.82
C SER A 127 10.37 1.59 14.07
N ALA A 128 10.48 2.67 13.32
CA ALA A 128 9.46 3.72 13.24
C ALA A 128 9.12 3.97 11.78
N SER A 129 7.82 4.11 11.50
CA SER A 129 7.31 4.27 10.14
C SER A 129 6.45 5.53 10.02
N TRP A 130 6.62 6.25 8.93
CA TRP A 130 5.83 7.42 8.57
C TRP A 130 5.28 7.27 7.16
N ILE A 131 4.10 7.83 6.96
CA ILE A 131 3.50 8.02 5.66
C ILE A 131 3.80 9.45 5.22
N VAL A 132 4.34 9.61 4.02
CA VAL A 132 4.50 10.88 3.33
C VAL A 132 3.67 10.85 2.07
N GLU A 133 2.71 11.75 1.97
CA GLU A 133 1.83 11.87 0.81
C GLU A 133 2.13 13.14 0.05
N VAL A 134 2.17 13.02 -1.28
CA VAL A 134 2.25 14.16 -2.19
C VAL A 134 1.12 14.03 -3.18
N SER A 135 0.27 15.05 -3.27
CA SER A 135 -0.88 15.09 -4.18
C SER A 135 -0.84 16.35 -5.04
N SER A 136 -1.27 16.22 -6.30
CA SER A 136 -1.46 17.40 -7.16
C SER A 136 -2.71 18.16 -6.74
N GLN A 137 -2.64 19.48 -6.85
CA GLN A 137 -3.80 20.38 -6.72
C GLN A 137 -4.18 20.96 -8.09
N ILE A 138 -3.80 20.28 -9.19
CA ILE A 138 -4.20 20.69 -10.55
C ILE A 138 -5.70 20.45 -10.71
N LEU A 139 -6.45 21.49 -11.09
CA LEU A 139 -7.90 21.38 -11.31
C LEU A 139 -8.29 21.32 -12.80
N PHE A 140 -7.64 22.11 -13.67
CA PHE A 140 -8.16 22.41 -15.01
C PHE A 140 -7.19 22.08 -16.15
N SER A 141 -6.19 21.22 -15.94
CA SER A 141 -5.22 20.89 -16.98
C SER A 141 -4.92 19.40 -17.06
N THR A 142 -5.36 18.77 -18.13
CA THR A 142 -5.06 17.35 -18.42
C THR A 142 -3.62 17.12 -18.89
N SER A 143 -2.92 18.19 -19.31
CA SER A 143 -1.55 18.15 -19.80
C SER A 143 -0.52 18.65 -18.80
N ALA A 144 -0.93 19.40 -17.77
CA ALA A 144 -0.01 19.87 -16.74
C ALA A 144 0.50 18.69 -15.90
N ALA A 145 1.79 18.76 -15.58
CA ALA A 145 2.44 17.88 -14.64
C ALA A 145 3.31 18.73 -13.71
N VAL A 146 3.24 18.44 -12.41
CA VAL A 146 4.02 19.14 -11.39
C VAL A 146 5.17 18.24 -11.00
N GLY A 147 6.40 18.69 -11.24
CA GLY A 147 7.59 17.97 -10.80
C GLY A 147 7.80 18.17 -9.30
N PHE A 148 8.28 17.13 -8.61
CA PHE A 148 8.60 17.20 -7.19
C PHE A 148 9.80 16.33 -6.81
N GLU A 149 10.37 16.62 -5.65
CA GLU A 149 11.33 15.76 -4.96
C GLU A 149 10.95 15.58 -3.49
N VAL A 150 11.24 14.39 -2.95
CA VAL A 150 11.12 14.04 -1.53
C VAL A 150 12.51 13.66 -1.03
N VAL A 151 12.97 14.35 0.01
CA VAL A 151 14.32 14.19 0.57
C VAL A 151 14.21 13.90 2.06
N LEU A 152 14.87 12.84 2.53
CA LEU A 152 15.01 12.54 3.96
C LEU A 152 16.48 12.61 4.35
N ALA A 153 16.76 13.26 5.47
CA ALA A 153 18.10 13.37 6.01
C ALA A 153 18.13 13.19 7.52
N ARG A 154 19.30 12.78 8.02
CA ARG A 154 19.59 12.67 9.45
C ARG A 154 19.78 14.04 10.12
N ASP A 155 20.23 15.03 9.35
CA ASP A 155 20.42 16.41 9.80
C ASP A 155 19.85 17.39 8.77
N LYS A 156 19.34 18.52 9.25
CA LYS A 156 18.69 19.54 8.42
C LYS A 156 19.59 20.08 7.30
N LYS A 157 20.89 20.24 7.57
CA LYS A 157 21.86 20.76 6.57
C LYS A 157 21.94 19.85 5.35
N SER A 158 21.86 18.54 5.56
CA SER A 158 21.93 17.53 4.50
C SER A 158 20.72 17.52 3.55
N LEU A 159 19.63 18.22 3.86
CA LEU A 159 18.53 18.45 2.91
C LEU A 159 18.99 19.24 1.68
N SER A 160 19.98 20.13 1.84
CA SER A 160 20.50 20.96 0.74
C SER A 160 21.39 20.19 -0.24
N LEU A 161 21.94 19.03 0.16
CA LEU A 161 22.86 18.24 -0.66
C LEU A 161 22.24 17.71 -1.96
N SER A 162 20.91 17.61 -2.04
CA SER A 162 20.22 17.25 -3.30
C SER A 162 20.22 18.37 -4.35
N SER A 163 20.44 19.63 -3.93
CA SER A 163 20.37 20.81 -4.79
C SER A 163 21.72 21.25 -5.37
N SER A 164 22.82 20.66 -4.90
CA SER A 164 24.19 21.11 -5.22
C SER A 164 25.10 19.95 -5.61
N SER A 165 25.03 19.50 -6.86
CA SER A 165 26.12 18.74 -7.48
C SER A 165 26.20 19.06 -8.98
N PRO A 166 26.91 20.12 -9.37
CA PRO A 166 27.38 20.25 -10.74
C PRO A 166 28.37 19.13 -11.03
N VAL A 167 28.18 18.45 -12.15
CA VAL A 167 29.10 17.44 -12.68
C VAL A 167 30.39 18.16 -13.09
N VAL A 168 31.37 18.20 -12.20
CA VAL A 168 32.74 18.58 -12.53
C VAL A 168 33.62 17.35 -12.33
N GLY A 169 34.09 16.81 -13.44
CA GLY A 169 35.31 16.00 -13.58
C GLY A 169 35.56 14.88 -12.56
N GLY A 170 35.30 13.64 -12.98
CA GLY A 170 36.07 12.47 -12.51
C GLY A 170 35.61 11.81 -11.21
N GLN A 171 35.06 10.60 -11.36
CA GLN A 171 35.11 9.50 -10.37
C GLN A 171 34.49 9.72 -8.97
N SER A 172 33.42 10.49 -8.84
CA SER A 172 32.47 10.28 -7.74
C SER A 172 31.09 10.00 -8.33
N GLN A 173 30.59 8.78 -8.14
CA GLN A 173 29.23 8.41 -8.53
C GLN A 173 28.27 9.30 -7.73
N VAL A 174 27.72 10.33 -8.36
CA VAL A 174 26.68 11.16 -7.76
C VAL A 174 25.51 10.23 -7.41
N PRO A 175 25.04 10.21 -6.15
CA PRO A 175 23.92 9.37 -5.78
C PRO A 175 22.70 9.76 -6.61
N GLN A 176 22.20 8.84 -7.44
CA GLN A 176 21.04 9.12 -8.28
C GLN A 176 19.75 9.02 -7.47
N PRO A 177 18.80 9.95 -7.64
CA PRO A 177 17.49 9.83 -7.02
C PRO A 177 16.72 8.64 -7.58
N GLY A 178 15.86 8.06 -6.74
CA GLY A 178 14.88 7.08 -7.19
C GLY A 178 13.72 7.75 -7.90
N LYS A 179 13.03 6.99 -8.75
CA LYS A 179 11.83 7.44 -9.46
C LYS A 179 10.64 6.59 -9.08
N ILE A 180 9.43 7.16 -9.13
CA ILE A 180 8.18 6.43 -8.90
C ILE A 180 8.09 5.19 -9.80
N SER A 181 8.49 5.30 -11.07
CA SER A 181 8.48 4.21 -12.05
C SER A 181 9.36 3.03 -11.67
N ASP A 182 10.41 3.23 -10.86
CA ASP A 182 11.30 2.15 -10.43
C ASP A 182 10.56 1.14 -9.53
N TYR A 183 9.45 1.54 -8.92
CA TYR A 183 8.64 0.72 -8.00
C TYR A 183 7.44 0.05 -8.67
N GLN A 184 7.10 0.43 -9.90
CA GLN A 184 6.03 -0.21 -10.68
C GLN A 184 6.47 -1.57 -11.25
N GLN A 185 7.74 -1.69 -11.67
CA GLN A 185 8.29 -2.90 -12.30
C GLN A 185 8.59 -4.03 -11.30
N GLY A 186 8.81 -3.69 -10.02
CA GLY A 186 9.13 -4.66 -8.97
C GLY A 186 7.97 -5.56 -8.56
N VAL A 187 6.72 -5.18 -8.89
CA VAL A 187 5.53 -5.99 -8.59
C VAL A 187 5.37 -7.15 -9.58
N GLU A 188 5.91 -7.03 -10.80
CA GLU A 188 5.89 -8.07 -11.84
C GLU A 188 7.17 -8.94 -11.83
N ALA A 189 8.29 -8.43 -11.32
CA ALA A 189 9.58 -9.13 -11.29
C ALA A 189 9.76 -10.08 -10.08
N LYS A 190 8.74 -10.89 -9.76
CA LYS A 190 8.83 -11.93 -8.71
C LYS A 190 9.67 -13.16 -9.08
N GLU A 191 10.38 -13.13 -10.21
CA GLU A 191 11.34 -14.16 -10.60
C GLU A 191 12.68 -13.53 -10.97
N GLY A 192 13.64 -13.50 -10.05
CA GLY A 192 15.02 -13.14 -10.41
C GLY A 192 15.86 -12.65 -9.24
N HIS A 193 17.03 -13.25 -9.04
CA HIS A 193 17.92 -13.00 -7.92
C HIS A 193 18.49 -11.57 -7.86
N HIS A 194 18.73 -11.13 -6.60
CA HIS A 194 19.33 -9.89 -6.11
C HIS A 194 18.35 -8.74 -5.82
N SER A 195 18.02 -8.57 -4.53
CA SER A 195 17.41 -7.35 -4.00
C SER A 195 18.40 -6.19 -4.14
N ALA A 196 18.50 -5.61 -5.33
CA ALA A 196 19.19 -4.34 -5.52
C ALA A 196 18.54 -3.32 -4.56
N GLN A 197 19.35 -2.53 -3.84
CA GLN A 197 18.78 -1.50 -2.99
C GLN A 197 17.84 -0.61 -3.82
N PRO A 198 16.66 -0.25 -3.29
CA PRO A 198 15.74 0.62 -4.02
C PRO A 198 16.46 1.91 -4.40
N ARG A 199 16.37 2.31 -5.67
CA ARG A 199 17.04 3.52 -6.15
C ARG A 199 16.61 4.73 -5.31
N GLY A 200 17.56 5.61 -5.01
CA GLY A 200 17.33 6.78 -4.18
C GLY A 200 17.31 6.52 -2.67
N VAL A 201 17.53 5.29 -2.20
CA VAL A 201 17.76 4.98 -0.77
C VAL A 201 19.26 4.90 -0.51
N PHE A 202 19.78 5.76 0.36
CA PHE A 202 21.23 5.88 0.62
C PHE A 202 21.66 5.36 1.98
N SER A 203 20.72 4.84 2.79
CA SER A 203 21.00 4.22 4.08
C SER A 203 20.29 2.88 4.20
N ARG A 204 21.00 1.86 4.71
CA ARG A 204 20.40 0.56 5.06
C ARG A 204 19.37 0.68 6.18
N ALA A 205 19.47 1.71 7.01
CA ALA A 205 18.50 2.00 8.05
C ALA A 205 17.15 2.50 7.53
N ILE A 206 17.00 2.70 6.22
CA ILE A 206 15.74 3.12 5.60
C ILE A 206 15.19 1.99 4.73
N GLN A 207 13.96 1.61 4.99
CA GLN A 207 13.12 0.87 4.06
C GLN A 207 12.08 1.82 3.46
N LEU A 208 11.79 1.63 2.18
CA LEU A 208 10.87 2.48 1.44
C LEU A 208 9.87 1.63 0.68
N LYS A 209 8.59 1.93 0.86
CA LYS A 209 7.50 1.49 -0.03
C LYS A 209 6.93 2.71 -0.74
N VAL A 210 6.81 2.64 -2.05
CA VAL A 210 6.23 3.71 -2.88
C VAL A 210 4.99 3.17 -3.55
N GLU A 211 3.87 3.85 -3.37
CA GLU A 211 2.59 3.51 -3.98
C GLU A 211 2.11 4.70 -4.79
N ASP A 212 1.94 4.49 -6.09
CA ASP A 212 1.34 5.49 -6.97
C ASP A 212 -0.19 5.46 -6.87
N THR A 213 -0.84 6.35 -7.61
CA THR A 213 -2.30 6.44 -7.63
C THR A 213 -2.94 5.11 -8.01
N ALA A 214 -2.44 4.43 -9.05
CA ALA A 214 -3.01 3.17 -9.50
C ALA A 214 -2.89 2.07 -8.43
N ALA A 215 -1.73 1.94 -7.77
CA ALA A 215 -1.51 0.96 -6.71
C ALA A 215 -2.43 1.20 -5.50
N LEU A 216 -2.60 2.47 -5.09
CA LEU A 216 -3.47 2.87 -4.00
C LEU A 216 -4.95 2.53 -4.30
N TRP A 217 -5.40 2.81 -5.52
CA TRP A 217 -6.77 2.48 -5.95
C TRP A 217 -7.00 0.97 -6.13
N ASN A 218 -5.97 0.20 -6.45
CA ASN A 218 -6.05 -1.26 -6.64
C ASN A 218 -5.75 -2.08 -5.37
N THR A 219 -5.70 -1.46 -4.18
CA THR A 219 -5.43 -2.16 -2.92
C THR A 219 -6.64 -2.05 -1.98
N PRO A 220 -7.30 -3.15 -1.57
CA PRO A 220 -7.02 -4.53 -1.94
C PRO A 220 -7.37 -4.80 -3.41
N ARG A 221 -6.66 -5.75 -4.03
CA ARG A 221 -6.90 -6.11 -5.42
C ARG A 221 -8.29 -6.72 -5.58
N LEU A 222 -8.99 -6.32 -6.64
CA LEU A 222 -10.21 -7.00 -7.05
C LEU A 222 -9.87 -8.47 -7.35
N PRO A 223 -10.70 -9.43 -6.91
CA PRO A 223 -10.50 -10.83 -7.26
C PRO A 223 -10.43 -10.97 -8.78
N GLY A 224 -9.27 -11.36 -9.30
CA GLY A 224 -9.05 -11.47 -10.72
C GLY A 224 -9.88 -12.59 -11.32
N TRP A 225 -10.16 -12.51 -12.62
CA TRP A 225 -10.54 -13.72 -13.37
C TRP A 225 -9.32 -14.65 -13.52
N ASP A 226 -8.10 -14.13 -13.36
CA ASP A 226 -6.83 -14.84 -13.56
C ASP A 226 -6.31 -15.59 -12.33
N ASP A 227 -6.86 -15.32 -11.12
CA ASP A 227 -6.79 -16.27 -9.99
C ASP A 227 -7.42 -17.63 -10.37
N LYS A 228 -8.11 -17.70 -11.52
CA LYS A 228 -8.72 -18.90 -12.12
C LYS A 228 -7.86 -19.52 -13.23
N GLY A 229 -6.61 -19.07 -13.42
CA GLY A 229 -5.75 -19.41 -14.55
C GLY A 229 -4.57 -20.37 -14.29
N GLU A 230 -4.05 -20.46 -13.07
CA GLU A 230 -2.88 -21.32 -12.77
C GLU A 230 -3.14 -22.82 -12.95
N GLY A 231 -4.41 -23.25 -13.00
CA GLY A 231 -4.79 -24.62 -13.32
C GLY A 231 -5.09 -24.91 -14.80
N ARG A 232 -5.01 -23.90 -15.70
CA ARG A 232 -5.43 -24.05 -17.11
C ARG A 232 -4.28 -23.93 -18.13
N ALA A 233 -3.12 -23.40 -17.73
CA ALA A 233 -2.01 -23.15 -18.65
C ALA A 233 -1.18 -24.40 -19.01
N GLU A 234 -1.22 -25.50 -18.24
CA GLU A 234 -0.38 -26.68 -18.54
C GLU A 234 -0.94 -27.66 -19.58
N LYS A 235 -2.12 -27.44 -20.17
CA LYS A 235 -2.71 -28.42 -21.13
C LYS A 235 -3.31 -27.81 -22.40
N ARG A 236 -2.64 -26.84 -23.01
CA ARG A 236 -2.90 -26.49 -24.42
C ARG A 236 -1.60 -26.27 -25.20
N SER A 237 -0.78 -27.31 -25.29
CA SER A 237 0.07 -27.49 -26.47
C SER A 237 -0.79 -28.12 -27.57
N GLY A 238 -1.16 -27.35 -28.59
CA GLY A 238 -1.82 -27.92 -29.77
C GLY A 238 -2.72 -26.93 -30.51
N ALA A 239 -2.08 -26.23 -31.44
CA ALA A 239 -2.56 -25.75 -32.74
C ALA A 239 -3.88 -24.97 -32.85
N ASP A 240 -3.76 -23.86 -33.57
CA ASP A 240 -4.78 -23.08 -34.27
C ASP A 240 -6.11 -23.80 -34.55
N GLN A 241 -7.22 -23.16 -34.17
CA GLN A 241 -8.36 -23.02 -35.08
C GLN A 241 -9.35 -21.94 -34.60
N HIS A 242 -9.47 -20.93 -35.43
CA HIS A 242 -10.58 -20.00 -35.52
C HIS A 242 -11.86 -20.75 -35.94
N VAL A 243 -12.99 -20.57 -35.25
CA VAL A 243 -14.31 -20.60 -35.92
C VAL A 243 -15.42 -19.93 -35.12
N GLU A 244 -16.29 -19.33 -35.92
CA GLU A 244 -17.45 -18.51 -35.66
C GLU A 244 -18.70 -19.30 -35.22
N SER A 245 -19.70 -18.51 -34.80
CA SER A 245 -21.15 -18.69 -34.95
C SER A 245 -21.74 -20.12 -35.03
N VAL A 246 -22.51 -20.44 -34.00
CA VAL A 246 -23.38 -21.61 -33.90
C VAL A 246 -24.65 -21.42 -34.76
N VAL A 247 -24.85 -22.29 -35.75
CA VAL A 247 -26.19 -22.65 -36.27
C VAL A 247 -26.30 -24.18 -36.36
N LYS A 248 -27.46 -24.67 -35.91
CA LYS A 248 -27.93 -26.06 -35.72
C LYS A 248 -27.79 -26.97 -36.95
N THR A 249 -27.75 -28.30 -36.75
CA THR A 249 -28.81 -29.29 -37.07
C THR A 249 -28.31 -30.70 -36.67
N GLY A 250 -29.20 -31.59 -36.20
CA GLY A 250 -28.84 -32.85 -35.52
C GLY A 250 -28.72 -34.10 -36.40
N ASP A 251 -28.18 -35.17 -35.78
CA ASP A 251 -28.68 -36.56 -35.81
C ASP A 251 -27.86 -37.44 -34.83
N PRO A 252 -28.31 -38.69 -34.50
CA PRO A 252 -28.09 -39.35 -33.22
C PRO A 252 -26.92 -40.35 -33.17
N GLU A 253 -26.71 -40.89 -31.97
CA GLU A 253 -25.89 -42.06 -31.62
C GLU A 253 -24.36 -41.87 -31.48
N THR A 254 -23.91 -41.73 -30.23
CA THR A 254 -22.87 -42.63 -29.70
C THR A 254 -23.05 -42.79 -28.18
N LYS A 255 -23.20 -44.04 -27.75
CA LYS A 255 -23.30 -44.46 -26.35
C LYS A 255 -21.95 -44.36 -25.63
N GLY A 256 -22.00 -43.96 -24.36
CA GLY A 256 -21.16 -44.52 -23.29
C GLY A 256 -19.78 -43.91 -23.11
N ASP A 257 -19.66 -42.98 -22.17
CA ASP A 257 -18.63 -43.07 -21.12
C ASP A 257 -19.13 -42.28 -19.89
N GLU A 258 -19.72 -43.01 -18.94
CA GLU A 258 -20.06 -42.48 -17.62
C GLU A 258 -18.78 -42.34 -16.79
N SER A 259 -18.77 -41.32 -15.92
CA SER A 259 -17.81 -41.09 -14.83
C SER A 259 -16.48 -40.38 -15.16
N LYS A 260 -16.56 -39.08 -15.43
CA LYS A 260 -15.55 -38.15 -14.91
C LYS A 260 -16.18 -37.35 -13.77
N PRO A 261 -15.58 -37.30 -12.57
CA PRO A 261 -16.11 -36.47 -11.50
C PRO A 261 -16.05 -35.02 -11.97
N GLU A 262 -17.22 -34.38 -12.09
CA GLU A 262 -17.29 -32.95 -12.31
C GLU A 262 -16.51 -32.27 -11.18
N LYS A 263 -15.40 -31.62 -11.53
CA LYS A 263 -14.66 -30.79 -10.58
C LYS A 263 -15.65 -29.78 -9.98
N PRO A 264 -15.68 -29.57 -8.65
CA PRO A 264 -16.62 -28.64 -8.04
C PRO A 264 -16.46 -27.28 -8.72
N ARG A 265 -17.54 -26.79 -9.31
CA ARG A 265 -17.58 -25.44 -9.88
C ARG A 265 -17.29 -24.47 -8.75
N LYS A 266 -16.06 -23.94 -8.69
CA LYS A 266 -15.66 -22.95 -7.68
C LYS A 266 -16.67 -21.81 -7.69
N LYS A 267 -17.31 -21.56 -6.54
CA LYS A 267 -18.39 -20.57 -6.39
C LYS A 267 -17.88 -19.19 -6.84
N GLN A 268 -18.70 -18.47 -7.60
CA GLN A 268 -18.38 -17.10 -7.99
C GLN A 268 -18.38 -16.20 -6.75
N LYS A 269 -17.29 -15.45 -6.54
CA LYS A 269 -17.22 -14.45 -5.47
C LYS A 269 -18.24 -13.35 -5.75
N LYS A 270 -19.11 -13.05 -4.77
CA LYS A 270 -20.06 -11.93 -4.85
C LYS A 270 -19.29 -10.62 -4.71
N VAL A 271 -19.53 -9.68 -5.62
CA VAL A 271 -18.89 -8.36 -5.63
C VAL A 271 -19.92 -7.30 -5.29
N HIS A 272 -19.65 -6.48 -4.27
CA HIS A 272 -20.44 -5.30 -3.95
C HIS A 272 -19.77 -4.07 -4.59
N MET A 273 -20.46 -3.43 -5.53
CA MET A 273 -19.94 -2.26 -6.25
C MET A 273 -20.29 -0.98 -5.49
N VAL A 274 -19.27 -0.19 -5.15
CA VAL A 274 -19.42 1.16 -4.59
C VAL A 274 -18.89 2.15 -5.61
N VAL A 275 -19.68 3.17 -5.93
CA VAL A 275 -19.27 4.25 -6.84
C VAL A 275 -19.09 5.52 -6.02
N LEU A 276 -17.88 6.07 -6.02
CA LEU A 276 -17.57 7.35 -5.41
C LEU A 276 -17.56 8.42 -6.50
N THR A 277 -18.25 9.54 -6.25
CA THR A 277 -18.34 10.67 -7.18
C THR A 277 -18.01 11.95 -6.45
N HIS A 278 -17.37 12.89 -7.14
CA HIS A 278 -17.01 14.19 -6.61
C HIS A 278 -17.56 15.33 -7.51
N GLY A 279 -17.63 16.55 -6.99
CA GLY A 279 -17.98 17.75 -7.77
C GLY A 279 -16.80 18.27 -8.60
N LEU A 280 -17.04 19.29 -9.43
CA LEU A 280 -16.04 19.88 -10.34
C LEU A 280 -14.79 20.46 -9.62
N HIS A 281 -14.93 20.87 -8.35
CA HIS A 281 -13.86 21.54 -7.58
C HIS A 281 -13.36 20.72 -6.39
N SER A 282 -13.78 19.46 -6.23
CA SER A 282 -13.33 18.62 -5.13
C SER A 282 -11.94 18.06 -5.44
N ASN A 283 -11.09 17.88 -4.43
CA ASN A 283 -9.75 17.31 -4.60
C ASN A 283 -9.87 15.86 -5.09
N LEU A 284 -9.74 15.71 -6.41
CA LEU A 284 -10.17 14.56 -7.21
C LEU A 284 -9.60 13.22 -6.72
N GLY A 285 -8.38 13.21 -6.21
CA GLY A 285 -7.66 12.00 -5.82
C GLY A 285 -7.69 11.69 -4.32
N ALA A 286 -7.09 12.57 -3.51
CA ALA A 286 -6.79 12.27 -2.10
C ALA A 286 -8.06 12.08 -1.24
N ASP A 287 -9.06 12.94 -1.38
CA ASP A 287 -10.31 12.85 -0.60
C ASP A 287 -11.08 11.57 -0.94
N MET A 288 -11.12 11.23 -2.24
CA MET A 288 -11.78 10.01 -2.72
C MET A 288 -11.03 8.76 -2.26
N LEU A 289 -9.69 8.82 -2.22
CA LEU A 289 -8.86 7.74 -1.71
C LEU A 289 -9.09 7.53 -0.21
N PHE A 290 -9.18 8.60 0.58
CA PHE A 290 -9.51 8.51 2.00
C PHE A 290 -10.86 7.82 2.25
N MET A 291 -11.89 8.17 1.48
CA MET A 291 -13.20 7.50 1.60
C MET A 291 -13.12 6.02 1.22
N LYS A 292 -12.41 5.68 0.15
CA LYS A 292 -12.18 4.28 -0.23
C LYS A 292 -11.49 3.50 0.90
N GLU A 293 -10.40 4.04 1.44
CA GLU A 293 -9.64 3.38 2.52
C GLU A 293 -10.46 3.23 3.80
N SER A 294 -11.30 4.23 4.11
CA SER A 294 -12.23 4.16 5.24
C SER A 294 -13.26 3.03 5.07
N ILE A 295 -13.81 2.88 3.86
CA ILE A 295 -14.73 1.78 3.52
C ILE A 295 -14.01 0.44 3.63
N ASP A 296 -12.80 0.31 3.06
CA ASP A 296 -12.00 -0.91 3.11
C ASP A 296 -11.65 -1.32 4.54
N ALA A 297 -11.28 -0.35 5.38
CA ALA A 297 -11.00 -0.57 6.80
C ALA A 297 -12.25 -1.05 7.56
N ALA A 298 -13.41 -0.42 7.31
CA ALA A 298 -14.68 -0.83 7.91
C ALA A 298 -15.09 -2.25 7.49
N VAL A 299 -14.89 -2.61 6.22
CA VAL A 299 -15.13 -3.98 5.72
C VAL A 299 -14.20 -4.98 6.40
N LYS A 300 -12.91 -4.65 6.54
CA LYS A 300 -11.94 -5.50 7.25
C LYS A 300 -12.35 -5.73 8.70
N GLN A 301 -12.74 -4.68 9.41
CA GLN A 301 -13.20 -4.77 10.80
C GLN A 301 -14.47 -5.62 10.92
N ALA A 302 -15.46 -5.40 10.05
CA ALA A 302 -16.70 -6.18 10.04
C ALA A 302 -16.45 -7.68 9.81
N LYS A 303 -15.48 -8.05 8.97
CA LYS A 303 -15.07 -9.44 8.77
C LYS A 303 -14.45 -10.05 10.03
N ILE A 304 -13.57 -9.31 10.72
CA ILE A 304 -12.95 -9.75 11.98
C ILE A 304 -14.04 -9.97 13.04
N ASP A 305 -14.96 -9.02 13.20
CA ASP A 305 -16.04 -9.09 14.18
C ASP A 305 -17.00 -10.24 13.87
N ALA A 306 -17.31 -10.48 12.59
CA ALA A 306 -18.12 -11.61 12.15
C ALA A 306 -17.43 -12.95 12.45
N LYS A 307 -16.12 -13.07 12.21
CA LYS A 307 -15.32 -14.27 12.55
C LYS A 307 -15.31 -14.50 14.06
N ALA A 308 -15.09 -13.45 14.85
CA ALA A 308 -15.11 -13.52 16.31
C ALA A 308 -16.48 -13.93 16.86
N ARG A 309 -17.58 -13.38 16.32
CA ARG A 309 -18.95 -13.76 16.69
C ARG A 309 -19.23 -15.22 16.37
N ARG A 310 -18.92 -15.69 15.16
CA ARG A 310 -19.07 -17.10 14.74
C ARG A 310 -18.26 -18.05 15.65
N ALA A 311 -17.03 -17.66 16.03
CA ALA A 311 -16.20 -18.45 16.95
C ALA A 311 -16.83 -18.55 18.36
N ARG A 312 -17.37 -17.45 18.89
CA ARG A 312 -18.07 -17.42 20.19
C ARG A 312 -19.32 -18.30 20.18
N GLU A 313 -20.13 -18.23 19.12
CA GLU A 313 -21.33 -19.06 18.96
C GLU A 313 -20.98 -20.56 18.86
N ARG A 314 -19.94 -20.92 18.10
CA ARG A 314 -19.44 -22.32 18.02
C ARG A 314 -18.96 -22.83 19.38
N ALA A 315 -18.23 -22.00 20.13
CA ALA A 315 -17.77 -22.35 21.48
C ALA A 315 -18.94 -22.53 22.46
N ALA A 316 -19.97 -21.68 22.38
CA ALA A 316 -21.18 -21.79 23.20
C ALA A 316 -21.96 -23.08 22.90
N ARG A 317 -22.17 -23.42 21.61
CA ARG A 317 -22.82 -24.69 21.20
C ARG A 317 -22.07 -25.92 21.69
N LYS A 318 -20.73 -25.90 21.67
CA LYS A 318 -19.91 -27.01 22.17
C LYS A 318 -20.03 -27.18 23.69
N LYS A 319 -20.20 -26.08 24.44
CA LYS A 319 -20.44 -26.12 25.90
C LYS A 319 -21.85 -26.61 26.26
N SER A 320 -22.87 -26.24 25.49
CA SER A 320 -24.25 -26.73 25.72
C SER A 320 -24.46 -28.18 25.28
N GLY A 321 -23.71 -28.66 24.29
CA GLY A 321 -23.79 -30.05 23.78
C GLY A 321 -23.16 -31.11 24.69
N ASN A 322 -22.45 -30.72 25.76
CA ASN A 322 -21.82 -31.66 26.69
C ASN A 322 -22.70 -32.00 27.91
N GLY A 323 -23.99 -31.64 27.88
CA GLY A 323 -24.92 -31.77 29.01
C GLY A 323 -26.17 -32.62 28.79
N LEU A 324 -26.41 -33.19 27.60
CA LEU A 324 -27.60 -34.01 27.35
C LEU A 324 -27.26 -35.21 26.47
N VAL A 325 -27.03 -36.35 27.12
CA VAL A 325 -27.22 -37.67 26.53
C VAL A 325 -28.55 -38.19 27.07
N GLU A 326 -29.63 -38.01 26.30
CA GLU A 326 -30.60 -39.05 25.91
C GLU A 326 -31.94 -38.48 25.43
N SER A 327 -32.35 -38.95 24.24
CA SER A 327 -33.72 -38.99 23.65
C SER A 327 -34.37 -37.63 23.35
N ASP A 328 -35.10 -37.40 22.25
CA ASP A 328 -35.72 -38.28 21.27
C ASP A 328 -35.93 -37.49 19.97
N SER A 329 -36.17 -38.21 18.89
CA SER A 329 -36.46 -37.70 17.55
C SER A 329 -37.59 -36.67 17.50
N HIS A 330 -37.39 -35.55 16.80
CA HIS A 330 -38.39 -35.05 15.85
C HIS A 330 -37.82 -34.10 14.80
N ASP A 331 -38.11 -34.46 13.56
CA ASP A 331 -37.89 -33.72 12.33
C ASP A 331 -38.77 -32.46 12.30
N THR A 332 -38.14 -31.28 12.29
CA THR A 332 -38.73 -30.07 11.70
C THR A 332 -37.64 -29.31 10.96
N LYS A 333 -37.68 -29.46 9.63
CA LYS A 333 -37.14 -28.47 8.69
C LYS A 333 -37.63 -27.08 9.09
N ASP A 334 -36.71 -26.21 9.48
CA ASP A 334 -36.96 -24.77 9.37
C ASP A 334 -35.78 -24.08 8.70
N MET A 335 -36.15 -23.29 7.70
CA MET A 335 -35.28 -22.61 6.78
C MET A 335 -34.72 -21.36 7.45
N ASP A 336 -33.43 -21.37 7.77
CA ASP A 336 -32.63 -20.14 7.74
C ASP A 336 -31.15 -20.50 7.59
N ARG A 337 -30.82 -20.92 6.37
CA ARG A 337 -29.45 -21.16 5.93
C ARG A 337 -28.94 -19.85 5.32
N VAL A 338 -28.50 -18.92 6.17
CA VAL A 338 -27.58 -17.87 5.71
C VAL A 338 -26.28 -18.59 5.37
N GLU A 339 -26.11 -18.86 4.08
CA GLU A 339 -25.01 -19.64 3.52
C GLU A 339 -23.66 -19.15 4.06
N GLY A 340 -23.01 -20.02 4.82
CA GLY A 340 -21.62 -19.87 5.21
C GLY A 340 -20.75 -19.91 3.96
N GLU A 341 -19.97 -18.86 3.78
CA GLU A 341 -18.72 -18.93 3.02
C GLU A 341 -17.80 -19.86 3.81
N ASP A 342 -17.62 -21.07 3.28
CA ASP A 342 -16.48 -21.93 3.57
C ASP A 342 -15.27 -21.24 2.93
N ASP A 343 -14.50 -20.52 3.74
CA ASP A 343 -13.17 -20.09 3.37
C ASP A 343 -12.26 -21.31 3.55
N ASP A 344 -11.86 -21.91 2.43
CA ASP A 344 -10.68 -22.76 2.37
C ASP A 344 -9.47 -21.89 2.76
N ASP A 345 -8.91 -22.20 3.92
CA ASP A 345 -7.62 -21.73 4.38
C ASP A 345 -6.54 -22.21 3.39
N ASP A 346 -5.74 -21.28 2.86
CA ASP A 346 -4.38 -21.55 2.41
C ASP A 346 -3.48 -20.53 3.14
N ASP A 347 -2.56 -21.08 3.93
CA ASP A 347 -1.51 -20.40 4.71
C ASP A 347 -0.56 -19.53 3.85
#